data_AF-A0A6P1EUP3-F1
#
_entry.id   AF-A0A6P1EUP3-F1
#
_cell.length_a   1.000
_cell.length_b   1.000
_cell.length_c   1.000
_cell.angle_alpha   90.00
_cell.angle_beta   90.00
_cell.angle_gamma   90.00
#
_symmetry.space_group_name_H-M   'P 1'
#
loop_
_entity.id
_entity.type
_entity.pdbx_description
1 polymer ?
#
loop_
_entity_poly.entity_id
_entity_poly.type
_entity_poly.pdbx_seq_one_letter_code
_entity_poly.pdbx_strand_id
1 'polypeptide(L)'
;MPPRTARTLGIVLAVLGVVAVIVAIVLLVRPADGAGAPTSTPVAPSATAPSTAPTEPGTTETETSGPATETTTPTTAAPSDTSPSEGIVASPAPGSTAAPAVVSFTASPTTIDCAGDRTASVPVALSWQTEGGVAARLAVGTTDAQSGAPVDLSATGYSALAVPCRDAETLITLAVESADGTVTRRTLVLTTSE
;
A
#
# COMPACT_ATOMS: atom_id res chain seq x y z
N MET A 1 5.26 -49.15 20.64
CA MET A 1 5.74 -47.77 20.40
C MET A 1 6.58 -47.77 19.13
N PRO A 2 6.11 -47.17 18.02
CA PRO A 2 6.90 -47.11 16.79
C PRO A 2 8.15 -46.25 17.02
N PRO A 3 9.34 -46.69 16.57
CA PRO A 3 10.58 -45.95 16.79
C PRO A 3 10.49 -44.59 16.09
N ARG A 4 10.75 -43.52 16.85
CA ARG A 4 10.69 -42.11 16.39
C ARG A 4 11.50 -41.86 15.11
N THR A 5 12.49 -42.70 14.84
CA THR A 5 13.36 -42.70 13.65
C THR A 5 12.61 -42.91 12.33
N ALA A 6 11.52 -43.69 12.32
CA ALA A 6 10.76 -43.95 11.11
C ALA A 6 9.95 -42.72 10.64
N ARG A 7 9.52 -41.87 11.58
CA ARG A 7 8.82 -40.62 11.26
C ARG A 7 9.77 -39.58 10.68
N THR A 8 10.99 -39.49 11.19
CA THR A 8 12.01 -38.56 10.68
C THR A 8 12.41 -38.91 9.26
N LEU A 9 12.59 -40.20 8.94
CA LEU A 9 12.92 -40.65 7.59
C LEU A 9 11.80 -40.35 6.59
N GLY A 10 10.53 -40.54 6.98
CA GLY A 10 9.38 -40.23 6.12
C GLY A 10 9.25 -38.74 5.81
N ILE A 11 9.54 -37.88 6.78
CA ILE A 11 9.52 -36.42 6.59
C ILE A 11 10.67 -35.98 5.66
N VAL A 12 11.87 -36.53 5.84
CA VAL A 12 13.02 -36.20 4.97
C VAL A 12 12.77 -36.62 3.51
N LEU A 13 12.16 -37.78 3.29
CA LEU A 13 11.79 -38.23 1.94
C LEU A 13 10.69 -37.37 1.32
N ALA A 14 9.70 -36.93 2.10
CA ALA A 14 8.66 -36.01 1.63
C ALA A 14 9.25 -34.64 1.24
N VAL A 15 10.16 -34.10 2.05
CA VAL A 15 10.84 -32.82 1.76
C VAL A 15 11.71 -32.94 0.50
N LEU A 16 12.46 -34.03 0.34
CA LEU A 16 13.25 -34.28 -0.87
C LEU A 16 12.37 -34.37 -2.13
N GLY A 17 11.21 -35.03 -2.03
CA GLY A 17 10.25 -35.10 -3.13
C GLY A 17 9.71 -33.72 -3.53
N VAL A 18 9.34 -32.89 -2.56
CA VAL A 18 8.86 -31.51 -2.81
C VAL A 18 9.95 -30.66 -3.46
N VAL A 19 11.19 -30.74 -2.97
CA VAL A 19 12.33 -30.00 -3.56
C VAL A 19 12.57 -30.43 -5.02
N ALA A 20 12.53 -31.72 -5.32
CA ALA A 20 12.70 -32.21 -6.70
C ALA A 20 11.60 -31.71 -7.64
N VAL A 21 10.34 -31.67 -7.18
CA VAL A 21 9.20 -31.13 -7.95
C VAL A 21 9.38 -29.63 -8.21
N ILE A 22 9.79 -28.86 -7.20
CA ILE A 22 10.04 -27.42 -7.37
C ILE A 22 11.15 -27.17 -8.40
N VAL A 23 12.25 -27.93 -8.34
CA VAL A 23 13.35 -27.82 -9.31
C VAL A 23 12.86 -28.16 -10.73
N ALA A 24 12.04 -29.21 -10.90
CA ALA A 24 11.47 -29.55 -12.19
C ALA A 24 10.56 -28.44 -12.75
N ILE A 25 9.73 -27.82 -11.90
CA ILE A 25 8.88 -26.69 -12.30
C ILE A 25 9.74 -25.48 -12.71
N VAL A 26 10.79 -25.15 -11.95
CA VAL A 26 11.70 -24.04 -12.29
C VAL A 26 12.42 -24.32 -13.62
N LEU A 27 12.81 -25.57 -13.89
CA LEU A 27 13.40 -25.94 -15.17
C LEU A 27 12.42 -25.89 -16.34
N LEU A 28 11.13 -26.17 -16.11
CA LEU A 28 10.08 -26.02 -17.13
C LEU A 28 9.70 -24.55 -17.39
N VAL A 29 9.79 -23.68 -16.37
CA VAL A 29 9.45 -22.26 -16.47
C VAL A 29 10.62 -21.42 -16.98
N ARG A 30 11.86 -21.89 -16.88
CA ARG A 30 12.99 -21.25 -17.56
C ARG A 30 12.88 -21.50 -19.06
N PRO A 31 12.80 -20.45 -19.90
CA PRO A 31 12.95 -20.60 -21.33
C PRO A 31 14.28 -21.30 -21.60
N ALA A 32 14.28 -22.31 -22.46
CA ALA A 32 15.51 -22.78 -23.05
C ALA A 32 16.07 -21.61 -23.88
N ASP A 33 17.01 -20.85 -23.31
CA ASP A 33 17.88 -19.97 -24.08
C ASP A 33 18.67 -20.86 -25.04
N GLY A 34 18.09 -21.00 -26.23
CA GLY A 34 18.59 -21.82 -27.30
C GLY A 34 19.99 -21.37 -27.68
N ALA A 35 20.91 -22.33 -27.64
CA ALA A 35 22.06 -22.30 -28.51
C ALA A 35 21.55 -22.25 -29.96
N GLY A 36 21.71 -21.11 -30.62
CA GLY A 36 21.35 -20.97 -32.03
C GLY A 36 21.26 -19.53 -32.51
N ALA A 37 22.40 -18.88 -32.72
CA ALA A 37 22.48 -17.79 -33.69
C ALA A 37 22.16 -18.34 -35.09
N PRO A 38 21.49 -17.56 -35.96
CA PRO A 38 22.30 -16.81 -36.92
C PRO A 38 21.87 -15.36 -37.13
N THR A 39 22.91 -14.52 -37.17
CA THR A 39 23.12 -13.34 -38.02
C THR A 39 21.91 -12.85 -38.84
N SER A 40 21.40 -11.69 -38.48
CA SER A 40 20.69 -10.82 -39.43
C SER A 40 21.27 -9.40 -39.30
N THR A 41 21.94 -8.99 -40.37
CA THR A 41 22.49 -7.66 -40.61
C THR A 41 21.41 -6.60 -40.41
N PRO A 42 21.62 -5.56 -39.57
CA PRO A 42 20.69 -4.44 -39.53
C PRO A 42 20.87 -3.57 -40.79
N VAL A 43 19.85 -3.58 -41.65
CA VAL A 43 19.64 -2.55 -42.68
C VAL A 43 19.07 -1.33 -41.99
N ALA A 44 19.77 -0.20 -42.06
CA ALA A 44 19.30 1.09 -41.60
C ALA A 44 18.36 1.72 -42.65
N PRO A 45 17.14 2.15 -42.28
CA PRO A 45 16.39 3.09 -43.10
C PRO A 45 16.65 4.54 -42.68
N SER A 46 16.68 5.39 -43.72
CA SER A 46 17.01 6.80 -43.77
C SER A 46 16.32 7.71 -42.75
N ALA A 47 17.10 8.68 -42.29
CA ALA A 47 16.63 9.90 -41.66
C ALA A 47 15.64 10.65 -42.56
N THR A 48 14.45 10.92 -42.03
CA THR A 48 13.58 12.00 -42.54
C THR A 48 13.23 12.86 -41.34
N ALA A 49 13.84 14.04 -41.25
CA ALA A 49 13.50 15.05 -40.27
C ALA A 49 12.28 15.84 -40.75
N PRO A 50 11.29 16.10 -39.89
CA PRO A 50 10.51 17.32 -39.96
C PRO A 50 11.02 18.32 -38.91
N SER A 51 11.30 19.51 -39.41
CA SER A 51 11.50 20.73 -38.65
C SER A 51 10.16 21.19 -38.06
N THR A 52 10.12 21.46 -36.75
CA THR A 52 9.13 22.37 -36.16
C THR A 52 9.82 23.27 -35.13
N ALA A 53 9.53 24.56 -35.30
CA ALA A 53 10.14 25.71 -34.66
C ALA A 53 9.81 25.85 -33.16
N PRO A 54 10.61 26.63 -32.40
CA PRO A 54 10.30 26.99 -31.03
C PRO A 54 9.17 28.03 -30.98
N THR A 55 8.26 27.90 -30.02
CA THR A 55 7.32 28.96 -29.62
C THR A 55 7.24 28.98 -28.09
N GLU A 56 8.12 29.75 -27.47
CA GLU A 56 7.73 30.68 -26.40
C GLU A 56 7.07 31.91 -27.08
N PRO A 57 6.25 32.75 -26.43
CA PRO A 57 6.28 33.11 -25.00
C PRO A 57 4.87 33.24 -24.35
N GLY A 58 4.81 33.57 -23.06
CA GLY A 58 3.56 34.00 -22.44
C GLY A 58 3.56 34.15 -20.93
N THR A 59 4.37 35.06 -20.40
CA THR A 59 4.17 35.65 -19.07
C THR A 59 2.82 36.37 -19.04
N THR A 60 1.98 36.09 -18.04
CA THR A 60 0.95 37.04 -17.61
C THR A 60 0.80 36.92 -16.09
N GLU A 61 1.10 38.05 -15.44
CA GLU A 61 0.94 38.31 -14.02
C GLU A 61 -0.53 38.57 -13.64
N THR A 62 -0.77 38.60 -12.32
CA THR A 62 -1.90 39.27 -11.63
C THR A 62 -3.18 38.43 -11.60
N GLU A 63 -3.75 38.09 -10.45
CA GLU A 63 -4.37 39.07 -9.55
C GLU A 63 -4.44 38.60 -8.09
N THR A 64 -4.13 39.55 -7.22
CA THR A 64 -4.32 39.54 -5.77
C THR A 64 -5.78 39.87 -5.44
N SER A 65 -6.37 39.19 -4.47
CA SER A 65 -7.38 39.76 -3.56
C SER A 65 -7.63 38.77 -2.41
N GLY A 66 -7.29 39.22 -1.19
CA GLY A 66 -7.58 38.51 0.05
C GLY A 66 -9.04 38.70 0.50
N PRO A 67 -9.27 38.86 1.81
CA PRO A 67 -9.50 37.78 2.78
C PRO A 67 -10.97 37.74 3.24
N ALA A 68 -11.43 36.60 3.75
CA ALA A 68 -12.64 36.53 4.57
C ALA A 68 -12.35 35.80 5.88
N THR A 69 -12.13 36.61 6.91
CA THR A 69 -12.23 36.28 8.32
C THR A 69 -13.66 35.90 8.65
N GLU A 70 -13.90 34.73 9.25
CA GLU A 70 -15.09 34.51 10.07
C GLU A 70 -14.68 33.97 11.46
N THR A 71 -14.57 34.94 12.36
CA THR A 71 -14.65 34.78 13.81
C THR A 71 -16.06 34.35 14.18
N THR A 72 -16.21 33.21 14.85
CA THR A 72 -17.39 32.94 15.69
C THR A 72 -16.95 32.43 17.06
N THR A 73 -16.69 33.38 17.95
CA THR A 73 -16.91 33.21 19.39
C THR A 73 -18.41 33.30 19.65
N PRO A 74 -18.95 32.48 20.58
CA PRO A 74 -19.80 33.07 21.58
C PRO A 74 -19.29 32.87 23.00
N THR A 75 -19.40 33.98 23.71
CA THR A 75 -19.09 34.29 25.10
C THR A 75 -20.03 33.57 26.09
N THR A 76 -19.42 32.99 27.12
CA THR A 76 -19.72 33.02 28.57
C THR A 76 -21.17 33.09 29.07
N ALA A 77 -21.53 32.11 29.92
CA ALA A 77 -22.08 32.36 31.27
C ALA A 77 -21.90 31.12 32.18
N ALA A 78 -21.14 31.29 33.26
CA ALA A 78 -21.11 30.45 34.48
C ALA A 78 -22.29 30.86 35.42
N PRO A 79 -22.43 30.42 36.70
CA PRO A 79 -21.69 29.44 37.51
C PRO A 79 -22.61 28.47 38.33
N SER A 80 -22.03 27.48 39.01
CA SER A 80 -22.11 27.30 40.48
C SER A 80 -21.88 25.87 40.97
N ASP A 81 -20.95 25.80 41.93
CA ASP A 81 -20.92 24.98 43.15
C ASP A 81 -20.97 23.45 43.06
N THR A 82 -19.86 22.80 43.46
CA THR A 82 -19.71 22.28 44.84
C THR A 82 -18.36 21.56 45.03
N SER A 83 -17.52 22.19 45.87
CA SER A 83 -16.57 21.65 46.87
C SER A 83 -15.42 20.66 46.54
N PRO A 84 -14.32 20.70 47.33
CA PRO A 84 -13.03 20.09 47.03
C PRO A 84 -12.82 18.75 47.75
N SER A 85 -12.08 17.84 47.13
CA SER A 85 -11.32 16.82 47.86
C SER A 85 -9.95 16.64 47.22
N GLU A 86 -8.95 17.06 47.99
CA GLU A 86 -7.69 16.36 48.23
C GLU A 86 -7.06 15.59 47.05
N GLY A 87 -6.07 16.25 46.46
CA GLY A 87 -4.72 15.70 46.32
C GLY A 87 -4.55 14.32 45.68
N ILE A 88 -4.26 14.32 44.38
CA ILE A 88 -3.05 13.65 43.86
C ILE A 88 -2.54 14.55 42.73
N VAL A 89 -1.37 15.17 42.92
CA VAL A 89 -0.58 15.70 41.80
C VAL A 89 -0.02 14.46 41.10
N ALA A 90 -0.73 13.95 40.09
CA ALA A 90 -0.22 12.87 39.26
C ALA A 90 0.93 13.47 38.45
N SER A 91 2.15 13.21 38.92
CA SER A 91 3.37 13.42 38.15
C SER A 91 3.16 12.79 36.76
N PRO A 92 3.34 13.53 35.64
CA PRO A 92 3.21 12.93 34.32
C PRO A 92 4.25 11.81 34.20
N ALA A 93 3.77 10.57 34.12
CA ALA A 93 4.63 9.42 33.93
C ALA A 93 5.44 9.61 32.63
N PRO A 94 6.76 9.41 32.66
CA PRO A 94 7.56 9.52 31.45
C PRO A 94 7.23 8.34 30.52
N GLY A 95 6.79 8.65 29.30
CA GLY A 95 6.73 7.70 28.18
C GLY A 95 5.44 6.90 28.06
N SER A 96 4.30 7.55 27.82
CA SER A 96 3.18 6.86 27.16
C SER A 96 3.49 6.83 25.66
N THR A 97 4.06 5.73 25.17
CA THR A 97 4.09 5.47 23.72
C THR A 97 2.65 5.43 23.24
N ALA A 98 2.28 6.34 22.34
CA ALA A 98 0.93 6.36 21.79
C ALA A 98 0.66 5.04 21.06
N ALA A 99 -0.50 4.43 21.33
CA ALA A 99 -0.89 3.19 20.65
C ALA A 99 -1.01 3.43 19.13
N PRO A 100 -0.63 2.46 18.29
CA PRO A 100 -0.68 2.63 16.85
C PRO A 100 -2.13 2.67 16.35
N ALA A 101 -2.45 3.61 15.47
CA ALA A 101 -3.78 3.79 14.90
C ALA A 101 -3.72 4.10 13.41
N VAL A 102 -4.74 3.65 12.67
CA VAL A 102 -5.00 4.06 11.28
C VAL A 102 -6.16 5.05 11.31
N VAL A 103 -5.85 6.34 11.28
CA VAL A 103 -6.81 7.46 11.37
C VAL A 103 -7.70 7.49 10.13
N SER A 104 -7.08 7.42 8.96
CA SER A 104 -7.77 7.34 7.68
C SER A 104 -7.09 6.34 6.76
N PHE A 105 -7.89 5.64 5.96
CA PHE A 105 -7.40 4.81 4.87
C PHE A 105 -8.49 4.74 3.80
N THR A 106 -8.16 5.22 2.61
CA THR A 106 -9.11 5.41 1.50
C THR A 106 -8.47 5.04 0.17
N ALA A 107 -9.33 4.72 -0.80
CA ALA A 107 -8.94 4.42 -2.17
C ALA A 107 -9.80 5.25 -3.13
N SER A 108 -9.22 5.61 -4.27
CA SER A 108 -9.90 6.25 -5.37
C SER A 108 -9.47 5.62 -6.70
N PRO A 109 -10.39 5.01 -7.46
CA PRO A 109 -11.81 4.81 -7.13
C PRO A 109 -12.02 3.66 -6.10
N THR A 110 -13.18 3.64 -5.43
CA THR A 110 -13.59 2.53 -4.54
C THR A 110 -14.24 1.37 -5.30
N THR A 111 -14.82 1.68 -6.45
CA THR A 111 -15.42 0.71 -7.37
C THR A 111 -14.73 0.84 -8.71
N ILE A 112 -14.28 -0.29 -9.24
CA ILE A 112 -13.47 -0.37 -10.44
C ILE A 112 -14.40 -0.69 -11.61
N ASP A 113 -14.56 0.26 -12.52
CA ASP A 113 -15.24 0.01 -13.79
C ASP A 113 -14.28 -0.66 -14.77
N CYS A 114 -14.60 -1.89 -15.15
CA CYS A 114 -13.81 -2.69 -16.05
C CYS A 114 -14.28 -2.59 -17.51
N ALA A 115 -15.40 -1.90 -17.78
CA ALA A 115 -15.99 -1.79 -19.11
C ALA A 115 -16.14 -3.15 -19.83
N GLY A 116 -16.47 -4.21 -19.07
CA GLY A 116 -16.54 -5.59 -19.56
C GLY A 116 -15.21 -6.29 -19.89
N ASP A 117 -14.04 -5.66 -19.75
CA ASP A 117 -12.74 -6.27 -20.01
C ASP A 117 -12.14 -6.91 -18.74
N ARG A 118 -12.29 -8.23 -18.62
CA ARG A 118 -11.74 -9.02 -17.50
C ARG A 118 -10.22 -9.18 -17.53
N THR A 119 -9.55 -8.81 -18.61
CA THR A 119 -8.08 -8.91 -18.74
C THR A 119 -7.37 -7.61 -18.36
N ALA A 120 -8.10 -6.50 -18.28
CA ALA A 120 -7.58 -5.20 -17.92
C ALA A 120 -7.14 -5.11 -16.45
N SER A 121 -6.34 -4.08 -16.15
CA SER A 121 -6.03 -3.67 -14.78
C SER A 121 -6.18 -2.16 -14.66
N VAL A 122 -6.86 -1.71 -13.61
CA VAL A 122 -7.20 -0.30 -13.39
C VAL A 122 -6.32 0.27 -12.28
N PRO A 123 -5.63 1.40 -12.50
CA PRO A 123 -4.82 2.04 -11.47
C PRO A 123 -5.70 2.58 -10.34
N VAL A 124 -5.23 2.42 -9.10
CA VAL A 124 -5.93 2.93 -7.91
C VAL A 124 -4.98 3.80 -7.10
N ALA A 125 -5.48 4.96 -6.71
CA ALA A 125 -4.79 5.87 -5.80
C ALA A 125 -5.23 5.58 -4.36
N LEU A 126 -4.27 5.38 -3.46
CA LEU A 126 -4.50 5.18 -2.04
C LEU A 126 -4.06 6.40 -1.24
N SER A 127 -4.78 6.70 -0.16
CA SER A 127 -4.39 7.73 0.79
C SER A 127 -4.66 7.26 2.22
N TRP A 128 -3.71 7.51 3.12
CA TRP A 128 -3.81 7.12 4.52
C TRP A 128 -3.07 8.07 5.45
N GLN A 129 -3.53 8.08 6.70
CA GLN A 129 -2.88 8.74 7.83
C GLN A 129 -2.87 7.80 9.04
N THR A 130 -1.77 7.79 9.77
CA THR A 130 -1.56 6.92 10.92
C THR A 130 -0.99 7.71 12.10
N GLU A 131 -1.13 7.17 13.30
CA GLU A 131 -0.61 7.73 14.55
C GLU A 131 0.01 6.62 15.38
N GLY A 132 0.93 6.96 16.29
CA GLY A 132 1.57 6.01 17.22
C GLY A 132 2.41 4.89 16.57
N GLY A 133 2.53 4.89 15.25
CA GLY A 133 3.32 3.95 14.47
C GLY A 133 4.74 4.42 14.20
N VAL A 134 5.66 3.48 14.08
CA VAL A 134 7.05 3.69 13.62
C VAL A 134 7.33 3.02 12.27
N ALA A 135 6.50 2.06 11.87
CA ALA A 135 6.56 1.43 10.56
C ALA A 135 5.16 1.14 10.02
N ALA A 136 4.98 1.22 8.70
CA ALA A 136 3.76 0.79 8.02
C ALA A 136 4.06 -0.21 6.91
N ARG A 137 3.11 -1.12 6.68
CA ARG A 137 3.16 -2.11 5.60
C ARG A 137 1.83 -2.18 4.87
N LEU A 138 1.89 -2.31 3.55
CA LEU A 138 0.73 -2.44 2.69
C LEU A 138 0.74 -3.81 2.01
N ALA A 139 -0.35 -4.55 2.11
CA ALA A 139 -0.55 -5.82 1.41
C ALA A 139 -1.83 -5.80 0.58
N VAL A 140 -1.84 -6.59 -0.48
CA VAL A 140 -2.92 -6.68 -1.46
C VAL A 140 -3.35 -8.14 -1.56
N GLY A 141 -4.66 -8.38 -1.65
CA GLY A 141 -5.26 -9.72 -1.73
C GLY A 141 -5.29 -10.47 -0.40
N THR A 142 -4.94 -9.84 0.71
CA THR A 142 -4.87 -10.47 2.03
C THR A 142 -5.24 -9.49 3.14
N THR A 143 -5.82 -9.99 4.24
CA THR A 143 -6.06 -9.24 5.47
C THR A 143 -4.86 -9.20 6.41
N ASP A 144 -3.77 -9.90 6.06
CA ASP A 144 -2.53 -9.91 6.80
C ASP A 144 -1.45 -9.14 6.03
N ALA A 145 -1.06 -7.98 6.57
CA ALA A 145 -0.06 -7.11 5.94
C ALA A 145 1.36 -7.29 6.51
N GLN A 146 1.63 -8.35 7.28
CA GLN A 146 2.98 -8.59 7.81
C GLN A 146 3.99 -8.91 6.70
N SER A 147 3.53 -9.61 5.66
CA SER A 147 4.31 -9.88 4.44
C SER A 147 4.21 -8.77 3.38
N GLY A 148 3.53 -7.67 3.70
CA GLY A 148 3.33 -6.53 2.78
C GLY A 148 4.60 -5.73 2.52
N ALA A 149 4.53 -4.88 1.49
CA ALA A 149 5.58 -3.94 1.16
C ALA A 149 5.68 -2.84 2.23
N PRO A 150 6.90 -2.42 2.64
CA PRO A 150 7.06 -1.27 3.53
C PRO A 150 6.58 -0.01 2.81
N VAL A 151 5.84 0.83 3.53
CA VAL A 151 5.31 2.11 3.04
C VAL A 151 5.47 3.19 4.11
N ASP A 152 5.33 4.45 3.71
CA ASP A 152 5.36 5.57 4.65
C ASP A 152 4.16 5.52 5.63
N LEU A 153 4.34 6.08 6.83
CA LEU A 153 3.29 6.18 7.84
C LEU A 153 2.10 7.03 7.39
N SER A 154 2.28 7.89 6.40
CA SER A 154 1.21 8.66 5.76
C SER A 154 1.52 8.83 4.28
N ALA A 155 0.51 8.72 3.44
CA ALA A 155 0.63 9.02 2.03
C ALA A 155 -0.66 9.63 1.49
N THR A 156 -0.51 10.45 0.45
CA THR A 156 -1.63 10.98 -0.32
C THR A 156 -1.36 10.66 -1.79
N GLY A 157 -2.30 9.97 -2.44
CA GLY A 157 -2.20 9.63 -3.86
C GLY A 157 -1.16 8.54 -4.20
N TYR A 158 -0.91 7.59 -3.31
CA TYR A 158 -0.05 6.44 -3.60
C TYR A 158 -0.61 5.63 -4.77
N SER A 159 0.11 5.57 -5.90
CA SER A 159 -0.40 5.08 -7.19
C SER A 159 0.35 3.87 -7.75
N ALA A 160 1.12 3.16 -6.93
CA ALA A 160 1.85 1.97 -7.37
C ALA A 160 0.98 0.70 -7.44
N LEU A 161 -0.35 0.83 -7.28
CA LEU A 161 -1.28 -0.27 -7.26
C LEU A 161 -2.19 -0.26 -8.49
N ALA A 162 -2.37 -1.43 -9.09
CA ALA A 162 -3.37 -1.69 -10.11
C ALA A 162 -4.24 -2.87 -9.69
N VAL A 163 -5.56 -2.73 -9.81
CA VAL A 163 -6.54 -3.77 -9.50
C VAL A 163 -6.88 -4.54 -10.78
N PRO A 164 -6.72 -5.87 -10.80
CA PRO A 164 -7.08 -6.67 -11.96
C PRO A 164 -8.61 -6.84 -12.08
N CYS A 165 -9.15 -6.67 -13.28
CA CYS A 165 -10.60 -6.76 -13.54
C CYS A 165 -11.18 -8.18 -13.51
N ARG A 166 -10.32 -9.20 -13.47
CA ARG A 166 -10.72 -10.60 -13.32
C ARG A 166 -11.28 -10.93 -11.93
N ASP A 167 -10.89 -10.15 -10.92
CA ASP A 167 -11.24 -10.40 -9.52
C ASP A 167 -12.47 -9.57 -9.16
N ALA A 168 -13.49 -10.19 -8.56
CA ALA A 168 -14.71 -9.49 -8.14
C ALA A 168 -14.44 -8.48 -7.01
N GLU A 169 -13.49 -8.83 -6.14
CA GLU A 169 -13.08 -8.02 -5.01
C GLU A 169 -11.56 -8.07 -4.86
N THR A 170 -10.97 -6.95 -4.44
CA THR A 170 -9.57 -6.86 -4.05
C THR A 170 -9.47 -6.29 -2.64
N LEU A 171 -8.88 -7.06 -1.74
CA LEU A 171 -8.56 -6.62 -0.38
C LEU A 171 -7.26 -5.84 -0.38
N ILE A 172 -7.23 -4.71 0.32
CA ILE A 172 -6.01 -3.94 0.56
C ILE A 172 -5.91 -3.70 2.05
N THR A 173 -4.85 -4.17 2.68
CA THR A 173 -4.65 -4.02 4.12
C THR A 173 -3.42 -3.18 4.42
N LEU A 174 -3.64 -2.14 5.23
CA LEU A 174 -2.59 -1.34 5.84
C LEU A 174 -2.38 -1.82 7.28
N ALA A 175 -1.15 -2.18 7.62
CA ALA A 175 -0.72 -2.45 8.99
C ALA A 175 0.23 -1.36 9.46
N VAL A 176 0.09 -0.98 10.73
CA VAL A 176 0.94 0.00 11.42
C VAL A 176 1.48 -0.66 12.66
N GLU A 177 2.80 -0.64 12.81
CA GLU A 177 3.51 -1.19 13.95
C GLU A 177 4.09 -0.05 14.79
N SER A 178 3.87 -0.13 16.11
CA SER A 178 4.46 0.77 17.10
C SER A 178 5.84 0.28 17.56
N ALA A 179 6.61 1.14 18.24
CA ALA A 179 7.92 0.79 18.77
C ALA A 179 7.90 -0.41 19.74
N ASP A 180 6.76 -0.64 20.41
CA ASP A 180 6.56 -1.73 21.35
C ASP A 180 6.16 -3.05 20.66
N GLY A 181 6.13 -3.07 19.33
CA GLY A 181 5.75 -4.24 18.52
C GLY A 181 4.24 -4.47 18.42
N THR A 182 3.40 -3.59 18.98
CA THR A 182 1.94 -3.66 18.80
C THR A 182 1.59 -3.29 17.37
N VAL A 183 0.67 -4.05 16.75
CA VAL A 183 0.25 -3.85 15.36
C VAL A 183 -1.25 -3.57 15.27
N THR A 184 -1.61 -2.50 14.58
CA THR A 184 -2.99 -2.17 14.19
C THR A 184 -3.17 -2.36 12.69
N ARG A 185 -4.33 -2.87 12.26
CA ARG A 185 -4.62 -3.18 10.85
C ARG A 185 -5.92 -2.56 10.42
N ARG A 186 -5.99 -2.13 9.16
CA ARG A 186 -7.23 -1.69 8.50
C ARG A 186 -7.27 -2.21 7.07
N THR A 187 -8.41 -2.77 6.69
CA THR A 187 -8.63 -3.36 5.37
C THR A 187 -9.67 -2.57 4.60
N LEU A 188 -9.34 -2.26 3.35
CA LEU A 188 -10.27 -1.78 2.33
C LEU A 188 -10.65 -2.93 1.41
N VAL A 189 -11.89 -2.90 0.93
CA VAL A 189 -12.40 -3.81 -0.09
C VAL A 189 -12.73 -2.96 -1.30
N LEU A 190 -12.10 -3.25 -2.43
CA LEU A 190 -12.43 -2.66 -3.72
C LEU A 190 -13.23 -3.67 -4.51
N THR A 191 -14.36 -3.25 -5.06
CA THR A 191 -15.23 -4.10 -5.89
C THR A 191 -15.04 -3.76 -7.36
N THR A 192 -15.12 -4.75 -8.23
CA THR A 192 -15.20 -4.53 -9.68
C THR A 192 -16.66 -4.53 -10.12
N SER A 193 -17.01 -3.63 -11.05
CA SER A 193 -18.27 -3.62 -11.77
C SER A 193 -18.04 -3.95 -13.24
N GLU A 194 -18.97 -4.70 -13.83
CA GLU A 194 -18.97 -5.03 -15.27
C GLU A 194 -19.60 -3.95 -16.13
#